data_AF-A0A8T5J3D1-F1
#
_entry.id   AF-A0A8T5J3D1-F1
#
_cell.length_a   1.000
_cell.length_b   1.000
_cell.length_c   1.000
_cell.angle_alpha   90.00
_cell.angle_beta   90.00
_cell.angle_gamma   90.00
#
_symmetry.space_group_name_H-M   'P 1'
#
loop_
_entity.id
_entity.type
_entity.pdbx_description
1 polymer ?
#
loop_
_entity_poly.entity_id
_entity_poly.type
_entity_poly.pdbx_seq_one_letter_code
_entity_poly.pdbx_strand_id
1 'polypeptide(L)'
;MVTDIPQELSRVYLAENQGNTWNTSENSVNSVGNMKVDSMKEAVSEVEELITERGVLSLEFIKEGESMKTQINNFLLENAPKGEDDSEFTRERAELRKKQMDISELQLNERVGCWRDIALLKRELRERQKELSDKEGRAEILDKILTDEDGMKGGIN
;
A
#
# COMPACT_ATOMS: atom_id res chain seq x y z
N MET A 1 13.03 -60.81 53.50
CA MET A 1 14.34 -60.17 53.28
C MET A 1 14.18 -59.24 52.11
N VAL A 2 14.30 -57.94 52.37
CA VAL A 2 14.19 -56.86 51.38
C VAL A 2 15.41 -56.94 50.48
N THR A 3 15.21 -57.14 49.17
CA THR A 3 16.30 -57.05 48.19
C THR A 3 16.44 -55.60 47.78
N ASP A 4 17.50 -54.97 48.27
CA ASP A 4 17.93 -53.63 47.89
C ASP A 4 18.20 -53.56 46.39
N ILE A 5 17.50 -52.65 45.72
CA ILE A 5 17.76 -52.30 44.33
C ILE A 5 19.02 -51.40 44.32
N PRO A 6 20.03 -51.69 43.49
CA PRO A 6 21.22 -50.85 43.37
C PRO A 6 20.87 -49.41 42.98
N GLN A 7 21.34 -48.44 43.77
CA GLN A 7 21.04 -47.01 43.63
C GLN A 7 21.46 -46.38 42.28
N GLU A 8 22.25 -47.07 41.46
CA GLU A 8 22.73 -46.54 40.17
C GLU A 8 21.73 -46.69 39.02
N LEU A 9 20.75 -47.61 39.11
CA LEU A 9 19.75 -47.78 38.04
C LEU A 9 18.57 -46.79 38.13
N SER A 10 18.42 -46.11 39.27
CA SER A 10 17.41 -45.05 39.41
C SER A 10 17.85 -43.72 38.81
N ARG A 11 19.15 -43.50 38.56
CA ARG A 11 19.67 -42.28 37.93
C ARG A 11 19.49 -42.25 36.42
N VAL A 12 19.46 -43.40 35.76
CA VAL A 12 19.32 -43.47 34.30
C VAL A 12 17.87 -43.20 33.86
N TYR A 13 16.87 -43.62 34.65
CA TYR A 13 15.46 -43.44 34.33
C TYR A 13 14.90 -42.02 34.58
N LEU A 14 15.67 -41.12 35.21
CA LEU A 14 15.24 -39.73 35.46
C LEU A 14 15.87 -38.72 34.50
N ALA A 15 16.76 -39.14 33.61
CA ALA A 15 17.47 -38.24 32.69
C ALA A 15 16.77 -38.04 31.34
N GLU A 16 15.80 -38.89 30.96
CA GLU A 16 15.15 -38.84 29.63
C GLU A 16 13.83 -38.06 29.61
N ASN A 17 13.48 -37.36 30.68
CA ASN A 17 12.30 -36.49 30.71
C ASN A 17 12.66 -35.04 31.05
N GLN A 18 13.84 -34.59 30.60
CA GLN A 18 14.04 -33.16 30.35
C GLN A 18 13.18 -32.81 29.14
N GLY A 19 11.93 -32.48 29.42
CA GLY A 19 11.04 -31.89 28.43
C GLY A 19 11.79 -30.79 27.70
N ASN A 20 11.79 -30.87 26.37
CA ASN A 20 12.08 -29.73 25.52
C ASN A 20 11.12 -28.61 25.89
N THR A 21 11.48 -27.87 26.93
CA THR A 21 10.95 -26.57 27.24
C THR A 21 11.53 -25.70 26.14
N TRP A 22 10.78 -25.61 25.05
CA TRP A 22 10.93 -24.54 24.09
C TRP A 22 10.74 -23.25 24.86
N ASN A 23 11.82 -22.73 25.42
CA ASN A 23 11.87 -21.41 26.02
C ASN A 23 11.94 -20.39 24.88
N THR A 24 10.98 -20.44 23.97
CA THR A 24 10.64 -19.31 23.12
C THR A 24 10.09 -18.28 24.06
N SER A 25 10.94 -17.36 24.51
CA SER A 25 10.52 -16.19 25.27
C SER A 25 9.27 -15.62 24.59
N GLU A 26 8.12 -15.64 25.27
CA GLU A 26 6.82 -15.24 24.70
C GLU A 26 6.86 -13.84 24.06
N ASN A 27 7.79 -12.98 24.51
CA ASN A 27 8.07 -11.66 23.91
C ASN A 27 8.60 -11.70 22.47
N SER A 28 9.32 -12.75 22.05
CA SER A 28 9.96 -12.84 20.73
C SER A 28 8.95 -13.07 19.61
N VAL A 29 8.00 -13.97 19.83
CA VAL A 29 6.98 -14.33 18.82
C VAL A 29 5.97 -13.20 18.64
N ASN A 30 5.55 -12.56 19.74
CA ASN A 30 4.67 -11.39 19.70
C ASN A 30 5.36 -10.18 19.05
N SER A 31 6.65 -9.97 19.30
CA SER A 31 7.45 -8.92 18.64
C SER A 31 7.48 -9.09 17.11
N VAL A 32 7.74 -10.29 16.61
CA VAL A 32 7.84 -10.55 15.16
C VAL A 32 6.46 -10.48 14.49
N GLY A 33 5.41 -10.94 15.17
CA GLY A 33 4.03 -10.82 14.70
C GLY A 33 3.61 -9.36 14.53
N ASN A 34 3.88 -8.53 15.54
CA ASN A 34 3.56 -7.10 15.52
C ASN A 34 4.36 -6.35 14.45
N MET A 35 5.67 -6.60 14.33
CA MET A 35 6.50 -6.00 13.26
C MET A 35 5.95 -6.28 11.87
N LYS A 36 5.42 -7.49 11.63
CA LYS A 36 4.84 -7.84 10.32
C LYS A 36 3.52 -7.14 10.08
N VAL A 37 2.67 -7.00 11.11
CA VAL A 37 1.42 -6.24 11.04
C VAL A 37 1.68 -4.77 10.77
N ASP A 38 2.65 -4.18 11.47
CA ASP A 38 3.02 -2.77 11.30
C ASP A 38 3.57 -2.49 9.90
N SER A 39 4.45 -3.36 9.38
CA SER A 39 4.93 -3.28 8.00
C SER A 39 3.80 -3.37 6.96
N MET A 40 2.75 -4.16 7.22
CA MET A 40 1.58 -4.22 6.34
C MET A 40 0.72 -2.94 6.43
N LYS A 41 0.62 -2.31 7.61
CA LYS A 41 -0.04 -1.01 7.77
C LYS A 41 0.68 0.09 6.99
N GLU A 42 2.01 0.11 7.07
CA GLU A 42 2.84 1.03 6.28
C GLU A 42 2.59 0.83 4.79
N ALA A 43 2.60 -0.41 4.30
CA ALA A 43 2.32 -0.70 2.89
C ALA A 43 0.90 -0.32 2.45
N VAL A 44 -0.10 -0.39 3.32
CA VAL A 44 -1.46 0.10 3.05
C VAL A 44 -1.45 1.64 2.94
N SER A 45 -0.81 2.32 3.89
CA SER A 45 -0.68 3.78 3.90
C SER A 45 0.01 4.30 2.64
N GLU A 46 1.10 3.64 2.22
CA GLU A 46 1.84 4.00 1.01
C GLU A 46 0.94 3.94 -0.25
N VAL A 47 0.09 2.91 -0.38
CA VAL A 47 -0.83 2.82 -1.53
C VAL A 47 -1.87 3.93 -1.52
N GLU A 48 -2.37 4.32 -0.33
CA GLU A 48 -3.32 5.43 -0.19
C GLU A 48 -2.69 6.77 -0.59
N GLU A 49 -1.43 6.99 -0.21
CA GLU A 49 -0.63 8.14 -0.63
C GLU A 49 -0.45 8.14 -2.15
N LEU A 50 -0.02 7.02 -2.75
CA LEU A 50 0.18 6.90 -4.20
C LEU A 50 -1.12 7.19 -4.99
N ILE A 51 -2.28 6.74 -4.52
CA ILE A 51 -3.57 7.06 -5.14
C ILE A 51 -3.81 8.58 -5.14
N THR A 52 -3.52 9.22 -4.01
CA THR A 52 -3.72 10.66 -3.83
C THR A 52 -2.78 11.45 -4.72
N GLU A 53 -1.49 11.15 -4.67
CA GLU A 53 -0.44 11.79 -5.47
C GLU A 53 -0.71 11.63 -6.97
N ARG A 54 -1.09 10.42 -7.41
CA ARG A 54 -1.43 10.16 -8.83
C ARG A 54 -2.58 11.04 -9.32
N GLY A 55 -3.59 11.25 -8.46
CA GLY A 55 -4.72 12.12 -8.73
C GLY A 55 -4.31 13.60 -8.85
N VAL A 56 -3.48 14.08 -7.92
CA VAL A 56 -2.94 15.45 -7.94
C VAL A 56 -2.12 15.69 -9.21
N LEU A 57 -1.19 14.78 -9.52
CA LEU A 57 -0.36 14.87 -10.72
C LEU A 57 -1.19 14.97 -12.00
N SER A 58 -2.26 14.17 -12.10
CA SER A 58 -3.17 14.22 -13.24
C SER A 58 -3.85 15.59 -13.35
N LEU A 59 -4.35 16.13 -12.24
CA LEU A 59 -4.98 17.46 -12.21
C LEU A 59 -4.02 18.56 -12.64
N GLU A 60 -2.77 18.52 -12.17
CA GLU A 60 -1.72 19.47 -12.56
C GLU A 60 -1.40 19.38 -14.05
N PHE A 61 -1.25 18.16 -14.59
CA PHE A 61 -1.03 17.94 -16.01
C PHE A 61 -2.16 18.52 -16.87
N ILE A 62 -3.41 18.28 -16.47
CA ILE A 62 -4.58 18.83 -17.18
C ILE A 62 -4.58 20.35 -17.12
N LYS A 63 -4.30 20.94 -15.96
CA LYS A 63 -4.24 22.40 -15.77
C LYS A 63 -3.17 23.05 -16.66
N GLU A 64 -2.00 22.44 -16.77
CA GLU A 64 -0.94 22.93 -17.66
C GLU A 64 -1.38 22.89 -19.12
N GLY A 65 -2.08 21.83 -19.55
CA GLY A 65 -2.69 21.75 -20.87
C GLY A 65 -3.71 22.87 -21.16
N GLU A 66 -4.55 23.24 -20.19
CA GLU A 66 -5.47 24.37 -20.34
C GLU A 66 -4.75 25.73 -20.40
N SER A 67 -3.69 25.88 -19.61
CA SER A 67 -2.82 27.07 -19.64
C SER A 67 -2.21 27.26 -21.03
N MET A 68 -1.62 26.20 -21.60
CA MET A 68 -1.04 26.24 -22.94
C MET A 68 -2.09 26.59 -24.02
N LYS A 69 -3.28 25.98 -23.99
CA LYS A 69 -4.36 26.30 -24.94
C LYS A 69 -4.80 27.76 -24.83
N THR A 70 -4.84 28.30 -23.62
CA THR A 70 -5.16 29.71 -23.35
C THR A 70 -4.08 30.63 -23.92
N GLN A 71 -2.80 30.32 -23.70
CA GLN A 71 -1.67 31.09 -24.27
C GLN A 71 -1.71 31.11 -25.80
N ILE A 72 -2.00 29.96 -26.43
CA ILE A 72 -2.17 29.87 -27.89
C ILE A 72 -3.32 30.78 -28.36
N ASN A 73 -4.47 30.73 -27.67
CA ASN A 73 -5.61 31.59 -28.03
C ASN A 73 -5.28 33.08 -27.90
N ASN A 74 -4.60 33.48 -26.82
CA ASN A 74 -4.19 34.86 -26.62
C ASN A 74 -3.24 35.31 -27.74
N PHE A 75 -2.24 34.50 -28.08
CA PHE A 75 -1.33 34.78 -29.19
C PHE A 75 -2.07 34.97 -30.52
N LEU A 76 -3.04 34.10 -30.83
CA LEU A 76 -3.85 34.20 -32.05
C LEU A 76 -4.72 35.45 -32.10
N LEU A 77 -5.20 35.94 -30.95
CA LEU A 77 -5.99 37.17 -30.86
C LEU A 77 -5.13 38.43 -31.00
N GLU A 78 -3.96 38.44 -30.37
CA GLU A 78 -3.02 39.57 -30.39
C GLU A 78 -2.41 39.80 -31.78
N ASN A 79 -2.19 38.73 -32.54
CA ASN A 79 -1.53 38.77 -33.85
C ASN A 79 -2.49 38.66 -35.03
N ALA A 80 -3.81 38.77 -34.80
CA ALA A 80 -4.79 38.68 -35.87
C ALA A 80 -4.52 39.73 -36.98
N PRO A 81 -4.36 39.33 -38.25
CA PRO A 81 -4.04 40.24 -39.34
C PRO A 81 -5.19 41.24 -39.53
N LYS A 82 -4.82 42.50 -39.74
CA LYS A 82 -5.77 43.62 -39.94
C LYS A 82 -6.25 43.75 -41.38
N GLY A 83 -5.81 42.88 -42.29
CA GLY A 83 -6.09 42.92 -43.73
C GLY A 83 -6.44 41.54 -44.31
N GLU A 84 -6.86 41.51 -45.58
CA GLU A 84 -7.60 40.39 -46.16
C GLU A 84 -6.79 39.16 -46.60
N ASP A 85 -5.45 39.18 -46.67
CA ASP A 85 -4.75 38.06 -47.31
C ASP A 85 -3.32 37.81 -46.79
N ASP A 86 -3.23 37.34 -45.54
CA ASP A 86 -1.98 36.77 -45.02
C ASP A 86 -2.07 35.24 -45.01
N SER A 87 -1.71 34.65 -46.16
CA SER A 87 -1.69 33.19 -46.36
C SER A 87 -0.72 32.48 -45.40
N GLU A 88 0.35 33.15 -44.97
CA GLU A 88 1.32 32.62 -44.01
C GLU A 88 0.71 32.58 -42.62
N PHE A 89 0.09 33.67 -42.17
CA PHE A 89 -0.65 33.70 -40.91
C PHE A 89 -1.78 32.67 -40.88
N THR A 90 -2.47 32.46 -42.00
CA THR A 90 -3.54 31.45 -42.09
C THR A 90 -3.00 30.03 -41.87
N ARG A 91 -1.81 29.73 -42.41
CA ARG A 91 -1.13 28.44 -42.20
C ARG A 91 -0.72 28.28 -40.75
N GLU A 92 -0.04 29.27 -40.17
CA GLU A 92 0.39 29.23 -38.76
C GLU A 92 -0.80 29.07 -37.81
N ARG A 93 -1.92 29.76 -38.08
CA ARG A 93 -3.15 29.61 -37.30
C ARG A 93 -3.70 28.18 -37.37
N ALA A 94 -3.64 27.53 -38.53
CA ALA A 94 -4.07 26.14 -38.67
C ALA A 94 -3.15 25.20 -37.88
N GLU A 95 -1.84 25.44 -37.89
CA GLU A 95 -0.87 24.67 -37.10
C GLU A 95 -1.09 24.82 -35.60
N LEU A 96 -1.30 26.05 -35.12
CA LEU A 96 -1.59 26.32 -33.70
C LEU A 96 -2.90 25.67 -33.24
N ARG A 97 -3.94 25.68 -34.08
CA ARG A 97 -5.19 24.94 -33.79
C ARG A 97 -4.98 23.43 -33.75
N LYS A 98 -4.17 22.89 -34.67
CA LYS A 98 -3.78 21.48 -34.62
C LYS A 98 -3.06 21.16 -33.32
N LYS A 99 -2.14 22.01 -32.85
CA LYS A 99 -1.49 21.83 -31.55
C LYS A 99 -2.46 21.87 -30.37
N GLN A 100 -3.49 22.71 -30.40
CA GLN A 100 -4.53 22.68 -29.37
C GLN A 100 -5.32 21.36 -29.36
N MET A 101 -5.56 20.76 -30.53
CA MET A 101 -6.16 19.42 -30.64
C MET A 101 -5.22 18.35 -30.08
N ASP A 102 -3.94 18.37 -30.45
CA ASP A 102 -2.93 17.44 -29.94
C ASP A 102 -2.84 17.52 -28.39
N ILE A 103 -2.85 18.73 -27.81
CA ILE A 103 -2.89 18.93 -26.35
C ILE A 103 -4.15 18.29 -25.75
N SER A 104 -5.31 18.48 -26.37
CA SER A 104 -6.57 17.92 -25.87
C SER A 104 -6.59 16.38 -25.93
N GLU A 105 -5.97 15.80 -26.96
CA GLU A 105 -5.77 14.35 -27.06
C GLU A 105 -4.85 13.84 -25.95
N LEU A 106 -3.73 14.52 -25.67
CA LEU A 106 -2.83 14.17 -24.56
C LEU A 106 -3.54 14.26 -23.20
N GLN A 107 -4.34 15.29 -22.97
CA GLN A 107 -5.15 15.43 -21.76
C GLN A 107 -6.18 14.29 -21.62
N LEU A 108 -6.80 13.84 -22.71
CA LEU A 108 -7.73 12.71 -22.68
C LEU A 108 -6.99 11.40 -22.37
N ASN A 109 -5.84 11.17 -23.00
CA ASN A 109 -5.01 10.00 -22.75
C ASN A 109 -4.55 9.95 -21.29
N GLU A 110 -4.19 11.09 -20.71
CA GLU A 110 -3.84 11.19 -19.29
C GLU A 110 -5.03 10.89 -18.38
N ARG A 111 -6.24 11.40 -18.67
CA ARG A 111 -7.45 11.06 -17.87
C ARG A 111 -7.72 9.56 -17.86
N VAL A 112 -7.63 8.92 -19.03
CA VAL A 112 -7.86 7.48 -19.15
C VAL A 112 -6.73 6.69 -18.48
N GLY A 113 -5.49 7.15 -18.60
CA GLY A 113 -4.31 6.57 -17.93
C GLY A 113 -4.44 6.63 -16.41
N CYS A 114 -4.66 7.82 -15.87
CA CYS A 114 -4.88 8.06 -14.44
C CYS A 114 -6.03 7.21 -13.88
N TRP A 115 -7.15 7.11 -14.61
CA TRP A 115 -8.25 6.25 -14.18
C TRP A 115 -7.87 4.78 -14.10
N ARG A 116 -7.12 4.27 -15.09
CA ARG A 116 -6.59 2.89 -15.08
C ARG A 116 -5.62 2.68 -13.91
N ASP A 117 -4.69 3.60 -13.69
CA ASP A 117 -3.70 3.52 -12.62
C ASP A 117 -4.38 3.50 -11.24
N ILE A 118 -5.31 4.43 -10.99
CA ILE A 118 -6.07 4.49 -9.74
C ILE A 118 -6.91 3.23 -9.55
N ALA A 119 -7.50 2.66 -10.61
CA ALA A 119 -8.26 1.43 -10.51
C ALA A 119 -7.38 0.23 -10.09
N LEU A 120 -6.15 0.15 -10.62
CA LEU A 120 -5.17 -0.86 -10.24
C LEU A 120 -4.73 -0.68 -8.78
N LEU A 121 -4.34 0.55 -8.39
CA LEU A 121 -3.95 0.86 -7.02
C LEU A 121 -5.08 0.58 -6.01
N LYS A 122 -6.33 0.92 -6.35
CA LYS A 122 -7.49 0.59 -5.50
C LYS A 122 -7.74 -0.92 -5.38
N ARG A 123 -7.42 -1.71 -6.41
CA ARG A 123 -7.50 -3.17 -6.31
C ARG A 123 -6.44 -3.69 -5.35
N GLU A 124 -5.20 -3.24 -5.52
CA GLU A 124 -4.08 -3.59 -4.65
C GLU A 124 -4.33 -3.17 -3.19
N LEU A 125 -4.89 -1.99 -2.97
CA LEU A 125 -5.30 -1.52 -1.64
C LEU A 125 -6.30 -2.48 -0.98
N ARG A 126 -7.34 -2.90 -1.69
CA ARG A 126 -8.33 -3.85 -1.15
C ARG A 126 -7.72 -5.20 -0.83
N GLU A 127 -6.78 -5.68 -1.65
CA GLU A 127 -6.07 -6.94 -1.40
C GLU A 127 -5.20 -6.84 -0.14
N ARG A 128 -4.43 -5.76 0.01
CA ARG A 128 -3.60 -5.52 1.21
C ARG A 128 -4.43 -5.31 2.48
N GLN A 129 -5.51 -4.54 2.41
CA GLN A 129 -6.42 -4.33 3.54
C GLN A 129 -7.07 -5.64 4.00
N LYS A 130 -7.45 -6.52 3.06
CA LYS A 130 -7.97 -7.85 3.39
C LYS A 130 -6.91 -8.70 4.10
N GLU A 131 -5.69 -8.75 3.57
CA GLU A 131 -4.60 -9.51 4.20
C GLU A 131 -4.29 -8.98 5.60
N LEU A 132 -4.22 -7.66 5.76
CA LEU A 132 -4.02 -7.02 7.06
C LEU A 132 -5.13 -7.40 8.05
N SER A 133 -6.40 -7.28 7.65
CA SER A 133 -7.53 -7.65 8.49
C SER A 133 -7.50 -9.12 8.91
N ASP A 134 -7.15 -10.03 8.00
CA ASP A 134 -7.02 -11.46 8.31
C ASP A 134 -5.89 -11.72 9.31
N LYS A 135 -4.82 -10.93 9.25
CA LYS A 135 -3.64 -11.03 10.14
C LYS A 135 -3.92 -10.44 11.52
N GLU A 136 -4.55 -9.28 11.58
CA GLU A 136 -4.97 -8.64 12.83
C GLU A 136 -5.99 -9.52 13.56
N GLY A 137 -6.98 -10.09 12.86
CA GLY A 137 -7.95 -11.00 13.47
C GLY A 137 -7.30 -12.27 14.04
N ARG A 138 -6.28 -12.82 13.36
CA ARG A 138 -5.50 -13.95 13.91
C ARG A 138 -4.69 -13.56 15.14
N ALA A 139 -4.05 -12.39 15.11
CA ALA A 139 -3.28 -11.89 16.24
C ALA A 139 -4.18 -11.68 17.47
N GLU A 140 -5.38 -11.12 17.28
CA GLU A 140 -6.36 -10.92 18.35
C GLU A 140 -6.85 -12.25 18.95
N ILE A 141 -7.09 -13.28 18.14
CA ILE A 141 -7.47 -14.60 18.63
C ILE A 141 -6.33 -15.24 19.45
N LEU A 142 -5.09 -15.13 18.98
CA LEU A 142 -3.92 -15.65 19.70
C LEU A 142 -3.74 -14.93 21.03
N ASP A 143 -3.90 -13.61 21.06
CA ASP A 143 -3.82 -12.81 22.28
C ASP A 143 -4.88 -13.24 23.31
N LYS A 144 -6.12 -13.50 22.87
CA LYS A 144 -7.19 -14.05 23.73
C LYS A 144 -6.84 -15.43 24.29
N ILE A 145 -6.31 -16.34 23.48
CA ILE A 145 -5.92 -17.68 23.95
C ILE A 145 -4.81 -17.59 25.01
N LEU A 146 -3.78 -16.77 24.75
CA LEU A 146 -2.65 -16.61 25.67
C LEU A 146 -3.08 -15.95 26.99
N THR A 147 -4.01 -14.98 26.94
CA THR A 147 -4.52 -14.31 28.14
C THR A 147 -5.52 -15.18 28.93
N ASP A 148 -6.29 -16.04 28.26
CA ASP A 148 -7.23 -16.97 28.91
C ASP A 148 -6.52 -18.17 29.57
N GLU A 149 -5.37 -18.64 29.05
CA GLU A 149 -4.60 -19.74 29.64
C GLU A 149 -3.87 -19.37 30.95
N ASP A 150 -3.48 -18.12 31.13
CA ASP A 150 -2.87 -17.63 32.38
C ASP A 150 -3.89 -17.44 33.53
N GLY A 151 -5.18 -17.35 33.21
CA GLY A 151 -6.27 -17.26 34.19
C GLY A 151 -6.60 -18.57 34.93
N MET A 152 -6.19 -19.73 34.40
CA MET A 152 -6.54 -21.05 34.98
C MET A 152 -5.53 -21.59 36.01
N LYS A 153 -4.35 -20.98 36.19
CA LYS A 153 -3.34 -21.45 37.17
C LYS A 153 -3.42 -20.80 38.56
N GLY A 154 -4.35 -19.86 38.77
CA GLY A 154 -4.51 -19.12 40.04
C GLY A 154 -5.50 -19.70 41.05
N GLY A 155 -6.07 -20.89 40.80
CA GLY A 155 -7.19 -21.42 41.58
C GLY A 155 -7.03 -22.87 42.01
N ILE A 156 -6.03 -23.19 42.83
CA ILE A 156 -6.08 -24.37 43.71
C ILE A 156 -5.61 -23.92 45.10
N ASN A 157 -6.54 -23.97 46.06
CA ASN A 157 -6.36 -23.77 47.50
C ASN A 157 -5.29 -24.69 48.11
#